data_AF-A0A8T7B7N0-F1
#
_entry.id   AF-A0A8T7B7N0-F1
#
_cell.length_a   1.000
_cell.length_b   1.000
_cell.length_c   1.000
_cell.angle_alpha   90.00
_cell.angle_beta   90.00
_cell.angle_gamma   90.00
#
_symmetry.space_group_name_H-M   'P 1'
#
loop_
_entity.id
_entity.type
_entity.pdbx_description
1 polymer ?
#
loop_
_entity_poly.entity_id
_entity_poly.type
_entity_poly.pdbx_seq_one_letter_code
_entity_poly.pdbx_strand_id
1 'polypeptide(L)' 'MIVSRRKRIALFVGVAMFASFVAWLIIGLIPAAPSMVDVFGIEGLRYPAGIAVLGLLLAAYGCWNY' A
#
# COMPACT_ATOMS: atom_id res chain seq x y z
N MET A 1 6.12 -23.72 -14.01
CA MET A 1 5.32 -23.06 -12.95
C MET A 1 4.45 -21.98 -13.58
N ILE A 2 3.15 -22.22 -13.76
CA ILE A 2 2.22 -21.23 -14.33
C ILE A 2 1.59 -20.48 -13.16
N VAL A 3 2.10 -19.29 -12.84
CA VAL A 3 1.45 -18.39 -11.88
C VAL A 3 0.08 -18.02 -12.46
N SER A 4 -1.00 -18.36 -11.77
CA SER A 4 -2.35 -18.07 -12.25
C SER A 4 -2.52 -16.56 -12.46
N ARG A 5 -3.23 -16.16 -13.52
CA ARG A 5 -3.47 -14.73 -13.85
C ARG A 5 -4.01 -13.95 -12.65
N ARG A 6 -4.83 -14.59 -11.81
CA ARG A 6 -5.39 -14.01 -10.57
C ARG A 6 -4.33 -13.66 -9.52
N LYS A 7 -3.34 -14.54 -9.30
CA LYS A 7 -2.24 -14.29 -8.35
C LYS A 7 -1.36 -13.12 -8.82
N ARG A 8 -1.09 -13.02 -10.12
CA ARG A 8 -0.36 -11.85 -10.68
C ARG A 8 -1.14 -10.55 -10.46
N ILE A 9 -2.45 -10.55 -10.69
CA ILE A 9 -3.29 -9.37 -10.46
C ILE A 9 -3.26 -9.00 -8.97
N ALA A 10 -3.44 -9.96 -8.06
CA ALA A 10 -3.34 -9.72 -6.62
C ALA A 10 -1.99 -9.11 -6.23
N LEU A 11 -0.89 -9.64 -6.78
CA LEU A 11 0.45 -9.09 -6.56
C LEU A 11 0.54 -7.62 -6.97
N PHE A 12 0.17 -7.30 -8.22
CA PHE A 12 0.27 -5.93 -8.73
C PHE A 12 -0.64 -4.96 -7.98
N VAL A 13 -1.89 -5.36 -7.70
CA VAL A 13 -2.84 -4.52 -6.96
C VAL A 13 -2.34 -4.26 -5.55
N GLY A 14 -1.89 -5.30 -4.84
CA GLY A 14 -1.38 -5.18 -3.48
C GLY A 14 -0.15 -4.27 -3.40
N VAL A 15 0.80 -4.45 -4.32
CA VAL A 15 1.99 -3.58 -4.43
C VAL A 15 1.60 -2.14 -4.74
N ALA A 16 0.68 -1.91 -5.68
CA ALA A 16 0.25 -0.55 -6.03
C ALA A 16 -0.39 0.16 -4.83
N MET A 17 -1.29 -0.51 -4.11
CA MET A 17 -1.93 0.04 -2.91
C MET A 17 -0.89 0.45 -1.86
N PHE A 18 0.04 -0.45 -1.52
CA PHE A 18 1.10 -0.15 -0.56
C PHE A 18 2.03 0.97 -1.05
N ALA A 19 2.46 0.90 -2.31
CA ALA A 19 3.40 1.84 -2.91
C ALA A 19 2.85 3.27 -2.95
N SER A 20 1.55 3.46 -3.15
CA SER A 20 0.94 4.80 -3.10
C SER A 20 1.11 5.47 -1.73
N PHE A 21 0.95 4.73 -0.63
CA PHE A 21 1.15 5.27 0.71
C PHE A 21 2.63 5.47 1.04
N VAL A 22 3.52 4.58 0.59
CA VAL A 22 4.96 4.80 0.73
C VAL A 22 5.40 6.06 -0.02
N ALA A 23 4.92 6.24 -1.26
CA ALA A 23 5.20 7.42 -2.06
C ALA A 23 4.71 8.69 -1.37
N TRP A 24 3.50 8.70 -0.82
CA TRP A 24 3.00 9.86 -0.07
C TRP A 24 3.83 10.10 1.19
N LEU A 25 4.27 9.07 1.92
CA LEU A 25 5.15 9.25 3.08
C LEU A 25 6.44 10.01 2.68
N ILE A 26 7.05 9.63 1.56
CA ILE A 26 8.24 10.33 1.03
C ILE A 26 7.90 11.76 0.59
N ILE A 27 6.81 11.95 -0.14
CA ILE A 27 6.36 13.28 -0.61
C ILE A 27 6.05 14.19 0.59
N GLY A 28 5.48 13.66 1.66
CA GLY A 28 5.17 14.41 2.89
C GLY A 28 6.40 14.86 3.67
N LEU A 29 7.61 14.44 3.29
CA LEU A 29 8.86 15.02 3.80
C LEU A 29 9.16 16.39 3.19
N ILE A 30 8.52 16.72 2.06
CA ILE A 30 8.65 18.02 1.40
C ILE A 30 7.71 18.99 2.14
N PRO A 31 8.21 20.10 2.72
CA PRO A 31 7.39 21.04 3.49
C PRO A 31 6.20 21.65 2.73
N ALA A 32 6.27 21.64 1.39
CA ALA A 32 5.23 22.17 0.52
C ALA A 32 4.07 21.18 0.27
N ALA A 33 4.22 19.90 0.64
CA ALA A 33 3.20 18.88 0.46
C ALA A 33 2.55 18.51 1.80
N PRO A 34 1.22 18.34 1.87
CA PRO A 34 0.55 17.95 3.10
C PRO A 34 0.93 16.52 3.49
N SER A 35 1.30 16.32 4.75
CA SER A 35 1.56 14.98 5.29
C SER A 35 0.26 14.20 5.51
N MET A 36 0.35 12.88 5.67
CA MET A 36 -0.83 12.09 6.01
C MET A 36 -1.44 12.48 7.35
N VAL A 37 -0.63 12.97 8.29
CA VAL A 37 -1.13 13.46 9.59
C VAL A 37 -1.93 14.75 9.38
N ASP A 38 -1.51 15.61 8.46
CA ASP A 38 -2.25 16.85 8.15
C ASP A 38 -3.60 16.55 7.47
N VAL A 39 -3.68 15.48 6.67
CA VAL A 39 -4.91 15.12 5.94
C VAL A 39 -5.86 14.28 6.77
N PHE A 40 -5.35 13.29 7.50
CA PHE A 40 -6.18 12.32 8.22
C PHE A 40 -6.21 12.53 9.74
N GLY A 41 -5.29 13.33 10.28
CA GLY A 41 -5.07 13.42 11.72
C GLY A 41 -4.38 12.18 12.31
N ILE A 42 -3.93 12.28 13.56
CA ILE A 42 -3.26 11.16 14.25
C ILE A 42 -4.22 9.96 14.38
N GLU A 43 -5.47 10.20 14.75
CA GLU A 43 -6.47 9.13 14.90
C GLU A 43 -6.88 8.51 13.56
N GLY A 44 -6.95 9.31 12.49
CA GLY A 44 -7.32 8.85 11.17
C GLY A 44 -6.20 8.12 10.43
N LEU A 45 -4.96 8.19 10.91
CA LEU A 45 -3.80 7.50 10.33
C LEU A 45 -3.99 5.96 10.26
N ARG A 46 -4.88 5.40 11.08
CA ARG A 46 -5.25 3.98 11.05
C ARG A 46 -5.85 3.53 9.71
N TYR A 47 -6.53 4.42 8.98
CA TYR A 47 -7.14 4.08 7.69
C TYR A 47 -6.07 3.86 6.59
N PRO A 48 -5.18 4.82 6.28
CA PRO A 48 -4.11 4.60 5.32
C PRO A 48 -3.18 3.46 5.73
N ALA A 49 -2.87 3.32 7.03
CA ALA A 49 -2.09 2.20 7.54
C ALA A 49 -2.79 0.85 7.29
N GLY A 50 -4.10 0.76 7.55
CA GLY A 50 -4.90 -0.43 7.26
C GLY A 50 -4.90 -0.80 5.79
N ILE A 51 -5.06 0.19 4.89
CA ILE A 51 -5.02 -0.03 3.44
C ILE A 51 -3.63 -0.52 3.00
N ALA A 52 -2.56 0.06 3.54
CA ALA A 52 -1.19 -0.35 3.27
C ALA A 52 -0.94 -1.81 3.70
N VAL A 53 -1.40 -2.21 4.90
CA VAL A 53 -1.30 -3.59 5.39
C VAL A 53 -2.11 -4.55 4.51
N LEU A 54 -3.34 -4.20 4.13
CA LEU A 54 -4.14 -4.99 3.21
C LEU A 54 -3.44 -5.17 1.86
N GLY A 55 -2.82 -4.11 1.34
CA GLY A 55 -2.02 -4.16 0.11
C GLY A 55 -0.86 -5.13 0.22
N LEU A 56 -0.09 -5.08 1.32
CA LEU A 56 1.01 -6.02 1.58
C LEU A 56 0.53 -7.47 1.69
N LEU A 57 -0.58 -7.73 2.37
CA LEU A 57 -1.16 -9.07 2.49
C LEU A 57 -1.60 -9.62 1.12
N LEU A 58 -2.23 -8.78 0.30
CA LEU A 58 -2.65 -9.15 -1.05
C LEU A 58 -1.43 -9.42 -1.96
N ALA A 59 -0.37 -8.62 -1.81
CA ALA A 59 0.89 -8.83 -2.51
C ALA A 59 1.55 -10.15 -2.11
N ALA A 60 1.62 -10.43 -0.80
CA ALA A 60 2.14 -11.68 -0.26
C ALA A 60 1.36 -12.90 -0.80
N TYR A 61 0.02 -12.82 -0.82
CA TYR A 61 -0.82 -13.86 -1.43
C TYR A 61 -0.51 -14.09 -2.92
N GLY A 62 -0.31 -13.01 -3.68
CA GLY A 62 0.06 -13.10 -5.10
C GLY A 62 1.45 -13.69 -5.34
N CYS A 63 2.39 -13.46 -4.41
CA CYS A 63 3.75 -14.01 -4.44
C CYS A 63 3.82 -15.47 -3.96
N TRP A 64 2.87 -15.90 -3.13
CA TRP A 64 2.87 -17.23 -2.51
C TRP A 64 2.69 -18.35 -3.54
N ASN A 65 3.73 -19.18 -3.65
CA ASN A 65 3.84 -20.28 -4.60
C ASN A 65 4.12 -21.60 -3.86
N TYR A 66 3.07 -22.18 -3.27
CA TYR A 66 2.99 -23.59 -2.87
C TYR A 66 2.28 -24.37 -3.98
#